data_AF-A0A176YHM4-F1
#
_entry.id   AF-A0A176YHM4-F1
#
_cell.length_a   1.000
_cell.length_b   1.000
_cell.length_c   1.000
_cell.angle_alpha   90.00
_cell.angle_beta   90.00
_cell.angle_gamma   90.00
#
_symmetry.space_group_name_H-M   'P 1'
#
loop_
_entity.id
_entity.type
_entity.pdbx_description
1 polymer ?
#
loop_
_entity_poly.entity_id
_entity_poly.type
_entity_poly.pdbx_seq_one_letter_code
_entity_poly.pdbx_strand_id
1 'polypeptide(L)'
;MRNADPDAFINTAIEVGSRALRDGRGIGALDADQRLVYLISEAEVLCDMEGIDSFLDRYFPQWMEETASAFAEVGAAEIAVALRAIDADTIHEDPLLDRANDLITSRAGYGYEAVRQAVERRLTKRSP
;
A
#
# COMPACT_ATOMS: atom_id res chain seq x y z
N MET A 1 -19.32 -17.62 14.07
CA MET A 1 -18.45 -17.06 13.01
C MET A 1 -18.83 -15.61 12.84
N ARG A 2 -18.03 -14.65 13.31
CA ARG A 2 -18.23 -13.26 12.91
C ARG A 2 -17.54 -13.11 11.57
N ASN A 3 -18.30 -13.04 10.48
CA ASN A 3 -17.80 -12.46 9.24
C ASN A 3 -17.24 -11.09 9.63
N ALA A 4 -15.93 -10.95 9.65
CA ALA A 4 -15.31 -9.64 9.84
C ALA A 4 -15.68 -8.82 8.61
N ASP A 5 -16.42 -7.73 8.82
CA ASP A 5 -16.83 -6.81 7.77
C ASP A 5 -15.58 -6.22 7.10
N PRO A 6 -15.32 -6.50 5.81
CA PRO A 6 -14.13 -6.03 5.10
C PRO A 6 -14.03 -4.50 5.10
N ASP A 7 -15.15 -3.79 5.02
CA ASP A 7 -15.15 -2.32 4.94
C ASP A 7 -14.75 -1.73 6.29
N ALA A 8 -15.29 -2.29 7.39
CA ALA A 8 -14.90 -1.91 8.75
C ALA A 8 -13.42 -2.22 9.02
N PHE A 9 -12.91 -3.34 8.49
CA PHE A 9 -11.49 -3.69 8.60
C PHE A 9 -10.61 -2.68 7.87
N ILE A 10 -10.96 -2.30 6.64
CA ILE A 10 -10.21 -1.32 5.84
C ILE A 10 -10.08 0.01 6.60
N ASN A 11 -11.19 0.55 7.10
CA ASN A 11 -11.20 1.80 7.85
C ASN A 11 -10.33 1.69 9.12
N THR A 12 -10.47 0.57 9.86
CA THR A 12 -9.68 0.33 11.07
C THR A 12 -8.19 0.22 10.76
N ALA A 13 -7.81 -0.44 9.67
CA ALA A 13 -6.41 -0.59 9.26
C ALA A 13 -5.77 0.77 8.96
N ILE A 14 -6.50 1.66 8.27
CA ILE A 14 -6.06 3.02 7.99
C ILE A 14 -5.85 3.81 9.29
N GLU A 15 -6.85 3.81 10.17
CA GLU A 15 -6.77 4.53 11.45
C GLU A 15 -5.63 4.04 12.36
N VAL A 16 -5.47 2.72 12.46
CA VAL A 16 -4.39 2.09 13.25
C VAL A 16 -3.02 2.44 12.67
N GLY A 17 -2.89 2.42 11.34
CA GLY A 17 -1.66 2.81 10.66
C GLY A 17 -1.27 4.26 10.89
N SER A 18 -2.20 5.19 10.65
CA SER A 18 -1.96 6.61 10.89
C SER A 18 -1.60 6.90 12.36
N ARG A 19 -2.25 6.20 13.30
CA ARG A 19 -1.90 6.28 14.71
C ARG A 19 -0.50 5.72 15.00
N ALA A 20 -0.14 4.58 14.41
CA ALA A 20 1.19 3.99 14.61
C ALA A 20 2.32 4.91 14.12
N LEU A 21 2.14 5.58 12.97
CA LEU A 21 3.09 6.58 12.49
C LEU A 21 3.20 7.78 13.43
N ARG A 22 2.06 8.37 13.83
CA ARG A 22 2.03 9.51 14.75
C ARG A 22 2.66 9.21 16.10
N ASP A 23 2.48 7.99 16.61
CA ASP A 23 3.05 7.54 17.88
C ASP A 23 4.52 7.09 17.75
N GLY A 24 5.13 7.20 16.56
CA GLY A 24 6.53 6.81 16.31
C GLY A 24 6.79 5.30 16.31
N ARG A 25 5.73 4.46 16.26
CA ARG A 25 5.84 3.00 16.25
C ARG A 25 6.15 2.43 14.86
N GLY A 26 5.87 3.20 13.82
CA GLY A 26 6.11 2.83 12.42
C GLY A 26 5.16 1.74 11.90
N ILE A 27 5.28 1.42 10.61
CA ILE A 27 4.45 0.41 9.93
C ILE A 27 4.68 -1.00 10.48
N GLY A 28 5.86 -1.28 11.04
CA GLY A 28 6.16 -2.59 11.64
C GLY A 28 5.27 -2.97 12.83
N ALA A 29 4.54 -2.01 13.41
CA ALA A 29 3.60 -2.27 14.51
C ALA A 29 2.23 -2.79 14.05
N LEU A 30 1.94 -2.78 12.75
CA LEU A 30 0.72 -3.28 12.14
C LEU A 30 0.86 -4.77 11.84
N ASP A 31 -0.24 -5.52 11.88
CA ASP A 31 -0.24 -6.89 11.35
C ASP A 31 -0.24 -6.91 9.82
N ALA A 32 0.02 -8.09 9.22
CA ALA A 32 0.18 -8.22 7.77
C ALA A 32 -1.07 -7.86 6.95
N ASP A 33 -2.27 -7.96 7.52
CA ASP A 33 -3.52 -7.62 6.82
C ASP A 33 -3.78 -6.13 6.93
N GLN A 34 -3.46 -5.53 8.08
CA GLN A 34 -3.49 -4.08 8.24
C GLN A 34 -2.47 -3.39 7.32
N ARG A 35 -1.26 -3.95 7.19
CA ARG A 35 -0.21 -3.40 6.32
C ARG A 35 -0.60 -3.43 4.84
N LEU A 36 -1.29 -4.48 4.37
CA LEU A 36 -1.83 -4.53 3.00
C LEU A 36 -2.63 -3.27 2.67
N VAL A 37 -3.61 -2.94 3.52
CA VAL A 37 -4.50 -1.80 3.32
C VAL A 37 -3.75 -0.49 3.51
N TYR A 38 -2.96 -0.41 4.60
CA TYR A 38 -2.31 0.83 4.98
C TYR A 38 -1.27 1.29 3.95
N LEU A 39 -0.43 0.37 3.44
CA LEU A 39 0.60 0.72 2.47
C LEU A 39 0.00 1.22 1.15
N ILE A 40 -1.10 0.62 0.67
CA ILE A 40 -1.81 1.10 -0.52
C ILE A 40 -2.36 2.51 -0.26
N SER A 41 -3.09 2.70 0.85
CA SER A 41 -3.69 3.99 1.19
C SER A 41 -2.63 5.09 1.36
N GLU A 42 -1.52 4.78 2.01
CA GLU A 42 -0.45 5.74 2.28
C GLU A 42 0.29 6.11 0.99
N ALA A 43 0.55 5.13 0.10
CA ALA A 43 1.12 5.37 -1.21
C ALA A 43 0.24 6.30 -2.05
N GLU A 44 -1.08 6.05 -2.09
CA GLU A 44 -2.03 6.92 -2.78
C GLU A 44 -1.98 8.35 -2.24
N VAL A 45 -2.10 8.51 -0.91
CA VAL A 45 -2.12 9.83 -0.27
C VAL A 45 -0.84 10.61 -0.53
N LEU A 46 0.33 9.98 -0.38
CA LEU A 46 1.60 10.65 -0.58
C LEU A 46 1.84 11.00 -2.05
N CYS A 47 1.55 10.09 -2.98
CA CYS A 47 1.69 10.37 -4.40
C CYS A 47 0.72 11.48 -4.87
N ASP A 48 -0.52 11.49 -4.37
CA ASP A 48 -1.52 12.51 -4.71
C ASP A 48 -1.15 13.91 -4.15
N MET A 49 -0.57 13.97 -2.96
CA MET A 49 -0.32 15.24 -2.26
C MET A 49 1.08 15.81 -2.50
N GLU A 50 2.10 14.96 -2.50
CA GLU A 50 3.52 15.35 -2.42
C GLU A 50 4.38 14.69 -3.51
N GLY A 51 3.89 13.62 -4.14
CA GLY A 51 4.62 12.83 -5.12
C GLY A 51 5.28 11.59 -4.51
N ILE A 52 5.80 10.72 -5.38
CA ILE A 52 6.38 9.43 -4.99
C ILE A 52 7.64 9.56 -4.13
N ASP A 53 8.42 10.63 -4.27
CA ASP A 53 9.62 10.85 -3.45
C ASP A 53 9.27 10.88 -1.95
N SER A 54 8.16 11.52 -1.56
CA SER A 54 7.68 11.53 -0.17
C SER A 54 7.32 10.14 0.35
N PHE A 55 6.89 9.23 -0.52
CA PHE A 55 6.68 7.83 -0.16
C PHE A 55 8.03 7.11 0.03
N LEU A 56 8.97 7.29 -0.91
CA LEU A 56 10.28 6.65 -0.86
C LEU A 56 11.11 7.09 0.35
N ASP A 57 11.11 8.38 0.68
CA ASP A 57 11.80 8.92 1.86
C ASP A 57 11.38 8.24 3.17
N ARG A 58 10.12 7.79 3.24
CA ARG A 58 9.57 7.16 4.45
C ARG A 58 9.73 5.65 4.46
N TYR A 59 9.72 5.01 3.30
CA TYR A 59 9.47 3.57 3.19
C TYR A 59 10.55 2.79 2.45
N PHE A 60 11.42 3.47 1.69
CA PHE A 60 12.54 2.83 1.00
C PHE A 60 13.71 2.53 1.96
N PRO A 61 14.43 1.41 1.79
CA PRO A 61 14.10 0.26 0.94
C PRO A 61 13.17 -0.74 1.63
N GLN A 62 12.98 -0.60 2.95
CA GLN A 62 12.46 -1.65 3.83
C GLN A 62 11.07 -2.17 3.42
N TRP A 63 10.18 -1.29 2.97
CA TRP A 63 8.77 -1.63 2.75
C TRP A 63 8.39 -1.74 1.27
N MET A 64 9.36 -1.61 0.35
CA MET A 64 9.08 -1.59 -1.10
C MET A 64 8.47 -2.89 -1.61
N GLU A 65 9.04 -4.05 -1.26
CA GLU A 65 8.52 -5.33 -1.73
C GLU A 65 7.15 -5.65 -1.12
N GLU A 66 6.91 -5.29 0.14
CA GLU A 66 5.60 -5.50 0.78
C GLU A 66 4.54 -4.58 0.15
N THR A 67 4.90 -3.34 -0.19
CA THR A 67 4.03 -2.39 -0.90
C THR A 67 3.71 -2.90 -2.31
N ALA A 68 4.73 -3.30 -3.07
CA ALA A 68 4.55 -3.86 -4.40
C ALA A 68 3.69 -5.14 -4.39
N SER A 69 3.90 -6.01 -3.40
CA SER A 69 3.07 -7.20 -3.19
C SER A 69 1.62 -6.84 -2.86
N ALA A 70 1.38 -5.79 -2.08
CA ALA A 70 0.04 -5.31 -1.77
C ALA A 70 -0.70 -4.84 -3.03
N PHE A 71 -0.04 -4.03 -3.87
CA PHE A 71 -0.59 -3.61 -5.16
C PHE A 71 -0.86 -4.79 -6.10
N ALA A 72 0.05 -5.77 -6.18
CA ALA A 72 -0.15 -6.97 -6.97
C ALA A 72 -1.38 -7.78 -6.49
N GLU A 73 -1.61 -7.88 -5.18
CA GLU A 73 -2.72 -8.63 -4.60
C GLU A 73 -4.10 -8.03 -4.92
N VAL A 74 -4.16 -6.71 -5.12
CA VAL A 74 -5.37 -5.99 -5.54
C VAL A 74 -5.51 -5.88 -7.05
N GLY A 75 -4.63 -6.53 -7.82
CA GLY A 75 -4.67 -6.56 -9.29
C GLY A 75 -3.90 -5.44 -9.99
N ALA A 76 -3.27 -4.53 -9.24
CA ALA A 76 -2.47 -3.43 -9.77
C ALA A 76 -1.05 -3.89 -10.16
N ALA A 77 -0.96 -4.83 -11.08
CA ALA A 77 0.29 -5.47 -11.47
C ALA A 77 1.33 -4.47 -12.03
N GLU A 78 0.90 -3.46 -12.77
CA GLU A 78 1.81 -2.46 -13.33
C GLU A 78 2.44 -1.58 -12.25
N ILE A 79 1.67 -1.16 -11.23
CA ILE A 79 2.20 -0.44 -10.06
C ILE A 79 3.24 -1.33 -9.35
N ALA A 80 2.89 -2.60 -9.12
CA ALA A 80 3.79 -3.53 -8.44
C ALA A 80 5.11 -3.74 -9.20
N VAL A 81 5.07 -3.81 -10.54
CA VAL A 81 6.28 -3.90 -11.37
C VAL A 81 7.09 -2.61 -11.29
N ALA A 82 6.45 -1.44 -11.39
CA ALA A 82 7.12 -0.16 -11.30
C ALA A 82 7.83 0.02 -9.96
N LEU A 83 7.16 -0.28 -8.84
CA LEU A 83 7.74 -0.19 -7.50
C LEU A 83 8.93 -1.14 -7.29
N ARG A 84 8.90 -2.35 -7.87
CA ARG A 84 10.02 -3.31 -7.78
C ARG A 84 11.22 -2.93 -8.62
N ALA A 85 11.01 -2.10 -9.64
CA ALA A 85 12.09 -1.61 -10.48
C ALA A 85 12.83 -0.42 -9.86
N ILE A 86 12.31 0.15 -8.76
CA ILE A 86 13.00 1.16 -7.96
C ILE A 86 14.06 0.47 -7.09
N ASP A 87 15.31 0.87 -7.25
CA ASP A 87 16.44 0.41 -6.47
C ASP A 87 17.23 1.58 -5.86
N ALA A 88 18.35 1.28 -5.20
CA ALA A 88 19.15 2.31 -4.53
C ALA A 88 19.89 3.25 -5.50
N ASP A 89 20.00 2.86 -6.78
CA ASP A 89 20.65 3.65 -7.83
C ASP A 89 19.62 4.50 -8.61
N THR A 90 18.33 4.31 -8.35
CA THR A 90 17.26 5.13 -8.92
C THR A 90 17.36 6.56 -8.38
N ILE A 91 17.72 7.51 -9.24
CA ILE A 91 17.94 8.90 -8.87
C ILE A 91 16.62 9.69 -8.83
N HIS A 92 16.62 10.79 -8.08
CA HIS A 92 15.55 11.78 -8.17
C HIS A 92 15.43 12.28 -9.62
N GLU A 93 14.20 12.50 -10.11
CA GLU A 93 13.87 12.82 -11.52
C GLU A 93 14.03 11.65 -12.52
N ASP A 94 14.21 10.41 -12.06
CA ASP A 94 14.17 9.25 -12.95
C ASP A 94 12.76 9.09 -13.57
N PRO A 95 12.62 8.94 -14.90
CA PRO A 95 11.32 8.71 -15.56
C PRO A 95 10.55 7.51 -14.99
N LEU A 96 11.23 6.57 -14.34
CA LEU A 96 10.62 5.46 -13.63
C LEU A 96 9.82 5.90 -12.40
N LEU A 97 10.30 6.91 -11.67
CA LEU A 97 9.61 7.50 -10.52
C LEU A 97 8.35 8.23 -10.98
N ASP A 98 8.45 9.05 -12.03
CA ASP A 98 7.29 9.73 -12.63
C ASP A 98 6.22 8.72 -13.06
N ARG A 99 6.64 7.65 -13.74
CA ARG A 99 5.73 6.58 -14.16
C ARG A 99 5.06 5.90 -12.97
N ALA A 100 5.82 5.56 -11.92
CA ALA A 100 5.26 4.94 -10.74
C ALA A 100 4.26 5.87 -10.03
N ASN A 101 4.57 7.16 -9.94
CA ASN A 101 3.69 8.19 -9.40
C ASN A 101 2.38 8.29 -10.20
N ASP A 102 2.46 8.37 -11.54
CA ASP A 102 1.30 8.45 -12.42
C ASP A 102 0.39 7.20 -12.29
N LEU A 103 0.99 6.02 -12.19
CA LEU A 103 0.23 4.77 -12.03
C LEU A 103 -0.51 4.74 -10.67
N ILE A 104 0.12 5.22 -9.60
CA ILE A 104 -0.48 5.24 -8.26
C ILE A 104 -1.60 6.29 -8.18
N THR A 105 -1.34 7.52 -8.60
CA THR A 105 -2.31 8.64 -8.58
C THR A 105 -3.54 8.34 -9.45
N SER A 106 -3.35 7.69 -10.60
CA SER A 106 -4.45 7.25 -11.46
C SER A 106 -5.15 5.97 -10.99
N ARG A 107 -4.65 5.34 -9.90
CA ARG A 107 -5.10 4.02 -9.40
C ARG A 107 -5.13 2.96 -10.50
N ALA A 108 -4.07 2.89 -11.31
CA ALA A 108 -4.03 2.07 -12.50
C ALA A 108 -4.25 0.57 -12.19
N GLY A 109 -5.30 0.00 -12.79
CA GLY A 109 -5.58 -1.44 -12.74
C GLY A 109 -6.32 -1.94 -11.51
N TYR A 110 -6.76 -1.06 -10.59
CA TYR A 110 -7.54 -1.47 -9.42
C TYR A 110 -8.53 -0.38 -8.99
N GLY A 111 -9.38 -0.73 -8.02
CA GLY A 111 -10.30 0.20 -7.37
C GLY A 111 -10.68 -0.31 -5.99
N TYR A 112 -11.53 0.45 -5.29
CA TYR A 112 -11.95 0.11 -3.92
C TYR A 112 -12.47 -1.32 -3.77
N GLU A 113 -13.28 -1.78 -4.72
CA GLU A 113 -13.83 -3.15 -4.72
C GLU A 113 -12.74 -4.22 -4.78
N ALA A 114 -11.63 -3.98 -5.48
CA ALA A 114 -10.51 -4.91 -5.52
C ALA A 114 -9.78 -5.01 -4.18
N VAL A 115 -9.62 -3.88 -3.48
CA VAL A 115 -9.08 -3.83 -2.11
C VAL A 115 -10.02 -4.57 -1.15
N ARG A 116 -11.33 -4.31 -1.23
CA ARG A 116 -12.35 -4.98 -0.42
C ARG A 116 -12.31 -6.50 -0.60
N GLN A 117 -12.25 -6.97 -1.84
CA GLN A 117 -12.16 -8.40 -2.15
C GLN A 117 -10.85 -9.03 -1.66
N ALA A 118 -9.71 -8.32 -1.72
CA ALA A 118 -8.44 -8.82 -1.18
C ALA A 118 -8.53 -9.01 0.34
N VAL A 119 -9.06 -8.02 1.05
CA VAL A 119 -9.31 -8.09 2.50
C VAL A 119 -10.27 -9.23 2.83
N GLU A 120 -11.39 -9.35 2.12
CA GLU A 120 -12.37 -10.43 2.30
C GLU A 120 -11.75 -11.82 2.15
N ARG A 121 -10.90 -12.02 1.13
CA ARG A 121 -10.15 -13.26 0.92
C ARG A 121 -9.22 -13.56 2.09
N ARG A 122 -8.50 -12.56 2.61
CA ARG A 122 -7.57 -12.75 3.75
C ARG A 122 -8.30 -13.07 5.05
N LEU A 123 -9.40 -12.37 5.33
CA LEU A 123 -10.23 -12.61 6.51
C LEU A 123 -10.88 -14.00 6.49
N THR A 124 -11.30 -14.46 5.31
CA THR A 124 -11.88 -15.81 5.14
C THR A 124 -10.83 -16.90 5.33
N LYS A 125 -9.62 -16.75 4.77
CA LYS A 125 -8.52 -17.71 4.94
C LYS A 125 -8.06 -17.89 6.40
N ARG A 126 -8.33 -16.90 7.25
CA ARG A 126 -8.03 -16.94 8.70
C ARG A 126 -9.12 -17.63 9.54
N SER A 127 -10.29 -17.90 8.98
CA SER A 127 -11.35 -18.60 9.68
C SER A 127 -11.05 -20.11 9.71
N PRO A 128 -10.90 -20.75 10.88
CA PRO A 128 -10.67 -22.18 11.01
C PRO A 128 -11.87 -23.03 10.58
#